data_AF-A0A377JF30-F1
#
_entry.id   AF-A0A377JF30-F1
#
_cell.length_a   1.000
_cell.length_b   1.000
_cell.length_c   1.000
_cell.angle_alpha   90.00
_cell.angle_beta   90.00
_cell.angle_gamma   90.00
#
_symmetry.space_group_name_H-M   'P 1'
#
loop_
_entity.id
_entity.type
_entity.pdbx_description
1 polymer ?
#
loop_
_entity_poly.entity_id
_entity_poly.type
_entity_poly.pdbx_seq_one_letter_code
_entity_poly.pdbx_strand_id
1 'polypeptide(L)'
;MSTGIIERSKEIGLMKALGAYQWQIALLFYCEAIISALIGGSLGCIAGWGLARFIGSALFGVPLSFAWIVIPCVLMLSILIAVVGTWFPAHRIAKLYPVEVLYGRQ
;
A
#
# COMPACT_ATOMS: atom_id res chain seq x y z
N MET A 1 14.45 1.23 4.92
CA MET A 1 13.95 1.62 3.58
C MET A 1 14.90 2.61 2.86
N SER A 2 16.21 2.61 3.14
CA SER A 2 17.18 3.48 2.46
C SER A 2 17.80 2.85 1.21
N THR A 3 17.87 1.51 1.12
CA THR A 3 18.49 0.80 -0.01
C THR A 3 17.53 0.52 -1.17
N GLY A 4 16.27 0.13 -0.89
CA GLY A 4 15.32 -0.25 -1.94
C GLY A 4 14.80 0.90 -2.83
N ILE A 5 14.91 2.16 -2.39
CA ILE A 5 14.46 3.32 -3.18
C ILE A 5 15.36 3.51 -4.41
N ILE A 6 16.64 3.17 -4.32
CA ILE A 6 17.62 3.36 -5.39
C ILE A 6 17.40 2.34 -6.53
N GLU A 7 17.13 1.08 -6.18
CA GLU A 7 16.87 0.01 -7.17
C GLU A 7 15.60 0.31 -7.98
N ARG A 8 14.50 0.65 -7.28
CA ARG A 8 13.25 1.03 -7.92
C ARG A 8 13.35 2.31 -8.74
N SER A 9 14.13 3.30 -8.28
CA SER A 9 14.32 4.53 -9.04
C SER A 9 14.98 4.25 -10.39
N LYS A 10 15.99 3.37 -10.45
CA LYS A 10 16.66 2.96 -11.69
C LYS A 10 15.71 2.30 -12.69
N GLU A 11 14.87 1.36 -12.24
CA GLU A 11 13.87 0.71 -13.11
C GLU A 11 12.90 1.73 -13.71
N ILE A 12 12.45 2.69 -12.89
CA ILE A 12 11.48 3.71 -13.30
C ILE A 12 12.13 4.76 -14.22
N GLY A 13 13.39 5.10 -13.97
CA GLY A 13 14.21 5.93 -14.85
C GLY A 13 14.41 5.28 -16.22
N LEU A 14 14.59 3.96 -16.26
CA LEU A 14 14.72 3.18 -17.49
C LEU A 14 13.38 3.10 -18.24
N MET A 15 12.26 2.87 -17.55
CA MET A 15 10.92 2.95 -18.14
C MET A 15 10.65 4.32 -18.77
N LYS A 16 10.97 5.41 -18.08
CA LYS A 16 10.84 6.77 -18.64
C LYS A 16 11.76 7.02 -19.84
N ALA A 17 12.98 6.50 -19.81
CA ALA A 17 13.93 6.62 -20.93
C ALA A 17 13.45 5.86 -22.18
N LEU A 18 12.69 4.76 -21.99
CA LEU A 18 12.02 4.02 -23.07
C LEU A 18 10.70 4.67 -23.53
N GLY A 19 10.29 5.78 -22.94
CA GLY A 19 9.09 6.53 -23.34
C GLY A 19 7.83 6.26 -22.51
N ALA A 20 7.94 5.61 -21.34
CA ALA A 20 6.79 5.43 -20.45
C ALA A 20 6.27 6.78 -19.93
N TYR A 21 4.94 6.94 -19.96
CA TYR A 21 4.29 8.16 -19.47
C TYR A 21 4.25 8.20 -17.94
N GLN A 22 4.27 9.42 -17.38
CA GLN A 22 4.19 9.64 -15.92
C GLN A 22 2.96 8.98 -15.28
N TRP A 23 1.83 8.94 -15.99
CA TRP A 23 0.60 8.28 -15.53
C TRP A 23 0.72 6.76 -15.43
N GLN A 24 1.46 6.10 -16.33
CA GLN A 24 1.66 4.65 -16.29
C GLN A 24 2.44 4.24 -15.04
N ILE A 25 3.43 5.04 -14.67
CA ILE A 25 4.22 4.83 -13.45
C ILE A 25 3.34 5.07 -12.22
N ALA A 26 2.54 6.13 -12.20
CA ALA A 26 1.61 6.39 -11.11
C ALA A 26 0.62 5.22 -10.92
N LEU A 27 0.03 4.71 -12.02
CA LEU A 27 -0.86 3.55 -12.00
C LEU A 27 -0.19 2.30 -11.40
N LEU A 28 1.08 2.05 -11.72
CA LEU A 28 1.82 0.91 -11.16
C LEU A 28 1.90 1.00 -9.63
N PHE A 29 2.24 2.16 -9.09
CA PHE A 29 2.29 2.39 -7.64
C PHE A 29 0.92 2.26 -6.98
N TYR A 30 -0.13 2.78 -7.61
CA TYR A 30 -1.49 2.63 -7.10
C TYR A 30 -1.92 1.15 -7.08
N CYS A 31 -1.62 0.39 -8.13
CA CYS A 31 -1.91 -1.05 -8.16
C CYS A 31 -1.18 -1.80 -7.04
N GLU A 32 0.10 -1.56 -6.83
CA GLU A 32 0.84 -2.19 -5.74
C GLU A 32 0.32 -1.79 -4.35
N ALA A 33 -0.06 -0.52 -4.18
CA ALA A 33 -0.65 -0.04 -2.94
C ALA A 33 -1.98 -0.72 -2.66
N ILE A 34 -2.84 -0.87 -3.68
CA ILE A 34 -4.14 -1.54 -3.56
C ILE A 34 -3.94 -3.02 -3.21
N ILE A 35 -3.03 -3.72 -3.90
CA ILE A 35 -2.71 -5.12 -3.59
C ILE A 35 -2.20 -5.26 -2.15
N SER A 36 -1.29 -4.37 -1.74
CA SER A 36 -0.77 -4.35 -0.37
C SER A 36 -1.86 -4.04 0.66
N ALA A 37 -2.79 -3.14 0.34
CA ALA A 37 -3.94 -2.79 1.18
C ALA A 37 -4.93 -3.94 1.33
N LEU A 38 -5.17 -4.71 0.27
CA LEU A 38 -6.04 -5.88 0.29
C LEU A 38 -5.43 -6.99 1.14
N ILE A 39 -4.13 -7.24 0.99
CA ILE A 39 -3.41 -8.24 1.79
C ILE A 39 -3.38 -7.81 3.26
N GLY A 40 -2.97 -6.57 3.54
CA GLY A 40 -2.93 -6.05 4.92
C GLY A 40 -4.31 -5.97 5.56
N GLY A 41 -5.33 -5.53 4.82
CA GLY A 41 -6.71 -5.42 5.29
C GLY A 41 -7.35 -6.78 5.58
N SER A 42 -7.12 -7.78 4.72
CA SER A 42 -7.62 -9.14 4.96
C SER A 42 -6.94 -9.80 6.16
N LEU A 43 -5.61 -9.71 6.27
CA LEU A 43 -4.87 -10.22 7.42
C LEU A 43 -5.27 -9.52 8.72
N GLY A 44 -5.40 -8.18 8.68
CA GLY A 44 -5.84 -7.39 9.83
C GLY A 44 -7.26 -7.74 10.27
N CYS A 45 -8.17 -7.99 9.33
CA CYS A 45 -9.54 -8.41 9.63
C CYS A 45 -9.58 -9.79 10.30
N ILE A 46 -8.79 -10.76 9.81
CA ILE A 46 -8.70 -12.10 10.39
C ILE A 46 -8.10 -12.05 11.79
N ALA A 47 -6.98 -11.33 11.96
CA ALA A 47 -6.32 -11.17 13.24
C ALA A 47 -7.20 -10.44 14.27
N GLY A 48 -7.86 -9.35 13.85
CA GLY A 48 -8.80 -8.59 14.67
C GLY A 48 -10.00 -9.42 15.13
N TRP A 49 -10.56 -10.24 14.23
CA TRP A 49 -11.62 -11.18 14.60
C TRP A 49 -11.16 -12.24 15.60
N GLY A 50 -9.98 -12.84 15.37
CA GLY A 50 -9.40 -13.82 16.27
C GLY A 50 -9.16 -13.25 17.67
N LEU A 51 -8.60 -12.05 17.76
CA LEU A 51 -8.38 -11.33 19.01
C LEU A 51 -9.70 -10.98 19.70
N ALA A 52 -10.67 -10.44 18.97
CA ALA A 52 -11.99 -10.11 19.52
C ALA A 52 -12.67 -11.35 20.11
N ARG A 53 -12.60 -12.49 19.41
CA ARG A 53 -13.16 -13.76 19.89
C ARG A 53 -12.45 -14.26 21.15
N PHE A 54 -11.12 -14.20 21.18
CA PHE A 54 -10.32 -14.62 22.32
C PHE A 54 -10.65 -13.78 23.58
N ILE A 55 -10.63 -12.46 23.42
CA ILE A 55 -10.95 -11.50 24.50
C ILE A 55 -12.41 -11.68 24.96
N GLY A 56 -13.36 -11.81 24.02
CA GLY A 56 -14.77 -12.02 24.34
C GLY A 56 -15.02 -13.30 25.13
N SER A 57 -14.40 -14.41 24.75
CA SER A 57 -14.52 -15.67 25.48
C SER A 57 -13.84 -15.63 26.85
N ALA A 58 -12.72 -14.93 26.98
CA ALA A 58 -11.95 -14.87 28.22
C ALA A 58 -12.57 -13.95 29.28
N LEU A 59 -13.19 -12.83 28.86
CA LEU A 59 -13.74 -11.82 29.77
C LEU A 59 -15.25 -11.91 29.99
N PHE A 60 -16.03 -12.21 28.96
CA PHE A 60 -17.49 -12.06 29.01
C PHE A 60 -18.25 -13.38 28.93
N GLY A 61 -17.61 -14.50 28.59
CA GLY A 61 -18.26 -15.82 28.50
C GLY A 61 -19.36 -15.94 27.43
N VAL A 62 -19.58 -14.89 26.64
CA VAL A 62 -20.56 -14.82 25.56
C VAL A 62 -19.82 -14.59 24.24
N PRO A 63 -20.11 -15.37 23.18
CA PRO A 63 -19.51 -15.12 21.87
C PRO A 63 -19.96 -13.76 21.34
N LEU A 64 -19.02 -12.82 21.20
CA LEU A 64 -19.26 -11.53 20.57
C LEU A 64 -19.85 -11.74 19.18
N SER A 65 -21.01 -11.15 18.91
CA SER A 65 -21.66 -11.24 17.60
C SER A 65 -20.78 -10.57 16.55
N PHE A 66 -20.51 -11.27 15.46
CA PHE A 66 -19.72 -10.73 14.37
C PHE A 66 -20.52 -9.65 13.63
N ALA A 67 -20.13 -8.39 13.79
CA ALA A 67 -20.77 -7.29 13.11
C ALA A 67 -20.26 -7.24 11.66
N TRP A 68 -21.09 -7.70 10.72
CA TRP A 68 -20.80 -7.70 9.28
C TRP A 68 -20.43 -6.32 8.73
N ILE A 69 -20.82 -5.24 9.41
CA ILE A 69 -20.46 -3.84 9.09
C ILE A 69 -18.95 -3.57 9.22
N VAL A 70 -18.21 -4.36 10.01
CA VAL A 70 -16.78 -4.14 10.27
C VAL A 70 -15.92 -4.45 9.04
N ILE A 71 -16.31 -5.46 8.26
CA ILE A 71 -15.57 -5.86 7.04
C ILE A 71 -15.45 -4.69 6.04
N PRO A 72 -16.56 -4.06 5.58
CA PRO A 72 -16.45 -2.96 4.62
C PRO A 72 -15.75 -1.74 5.21
N CYS A 73 -15.91 -1.46 6.51
CA CYS A 73 -15.20 -0.36 7.17
C CYS A 73 -13.68 -0.56 7.18
N VAL A 74 -13.21 -1.75 7.54
CA VAL A 74 -11.76 -2.06 7.60
C VAL A 74 -11.15 -2.06 6.20
N LEU A 75 -11.84 -2.62 5.20
CA LEU A 75 -11.38 -2.60 3.82
C LEU A 75 -11.30 -1.17 3.27
N MET A 76 -12.33 -0.35 3.49
CA MET A 76 -12.35 1.07 3.09
C MET A 76 -11.19 1.84 3.74
N LEU A 77 -10.98 1.68 5.05
CA LEU A 77 -9.88 2.33 5.76
C LEU A 77 -8.51 1.88 5.25
N SER A 78 -8.31 0.58 5.03
CA SER A 78 -7.04 0.05 4.52
C SER A 78 -6.69 0.63 3.15
N ILE A 79 -7.67 0.66 2.23
CA ILE A 79 -7.49 1.24 0.89
C ILE A 79 -7.21 2.75 1.00
N LEU A 80 -7.95 3.48 1.83
CA LEU A 80 -7.75 4.91 2.03
C LEU A 80 -6.32 5.22 2.52
N ILE A 81 -5.86 4.49 3.54
CA ILE A 81 -4.51 4.66 4.10
C ILE A 81 -3.45 4.35 3.05
N ALA A 82 -3.61 3.25 2.30
CA ALA A 82 -2.66 2.86 1.27
C ALA A 82 -2.56 3.89 0.15
N VAL A 83 -3.70 4.38 -0.35
CA VAL A 83 -3.77 5.41 -1.41
C VAL A 83 -3.15 6.73 -0.94
N VAL A 84 -3.50 7.20 0.26
CA VAL A 84 -2.94 8.43 0.84
C VAL A 84 -1.44 8.28 1.06
N GLY A 85 -0.99 7.13 1.55
CA GLY A 85 0.43 6.83 1.76
C GLY A 85 1.23 6.76 0.46
N THR A 86 0.63 6.29 -0.65
CA THR A 86 1.31 6.23 -1.96
C THR A 86 1.24 7.52 -2.75
N TRP A 87 0.32 8.44 -2.42
CA TRP A 87 0.19 9.71 -3.14
C TRP A 87 1.51 10.49 -3.19
N PHE A 88 2.18 10.63 -2.05
CA PHE A 88 3.44 11.37 -1.94
C PHE A 88 4.59 10.76 -2.76
N PRO A 89 4.94 9.46 -2.63
CA PRO A 89 6.01 8.86 -3.43
C PRO A 89 5.66 8.78 -4.92
N ALA A 90 4.41 8.48 -5.29
CA ALA A 90 4.00 8.42 -6.69
C ALA A 90 4.20 9.78 -7.39
N HIS A 91 3.81 10.87 -6.74
CA HIS A 91 4.03 12.23 -7.27
C HIS A 91 5.52 12.60 -7.35
N ARG A 92 6.31 12.26 -6.33
CA ARG A 92 7.76 12.51 -6.30
C ARG A 92 8.45 11.79 -7.46
N ILE A 93 8.12 10.53 -7.70
CA ILE A 93 8.76 9.69 -8.72
C ILE A 93 8.30 10.07 -10.14
N ALA A 94 7.03 10.44 -10.31
CA ALA A 94 6.52 10.99 -11.57
C ALA A 94 7.27 12.24 -12.02
N LYS A 95 7.84 13.03 -11.09
CA LYS A 95 8.65 14.22 -11.39
C LYS A 95 10.16 13.98 -11.55
N LEU A 96 10.68 12.78 -11.27
CA LEU A 96 12.12 12.48 -11.45
C LEU A 96 12.51 12.55 -12.94
N TYR A 97 13.60 13.25 -13.24
CA TYR A 97 14.18 13.28 -14.58
C TYR A 97 15.02 12.02 -14.81
N PRO A 98 14.79 11.27 -15.91
CA PRO A 98 15.50 10.02 -16.18
C PRO A 98 17.02 10.18 -16.28
N VAL A 99 17.48 11.38 -16.68
CA VAL A 99 18.91 11.68 -16.82
C VAL A 99 19.65 11.72 -15.47
N GLU A 100 19.01 12.21 -14.41
CA GLU A 100 19.60 12.30 -13.06
C GLU A 100 19.78 10.90 -12.45
N VAL A 101 18.79 10.03 -12.65
CA VAL A 101 18.76 8.68 -12.10
C VAL A 101 19.75 7.74 -12.81
N LEU A 102 19.93 7.88 -14.13
CA LEU A 102 20.84 7.03 -14.91
C LEU A 102 22.31 7.44 -14.75
N TYR A 103 22.60 8.74 -14.55
CA TYR A 103 23.96 9.23 -14.30
C TYR A 103 24.39 9.15 -12.82
N GLY A 104 23.49 8.77 -11.90
CA GLY A 104 23.82 8.60 -10.49
C GLY A 104 24.18 9.90 -9.75
N ARG A 105 23.75 11.07 -10.27
CA ARG A 105 23.89 12.34 -9.56
C ARG A 105 22.65 12.54 -8.70
N GLN A 106 22.86 12.46 -7.38
CA GLN A 106 21.84 12.73 -6.36
C GLN A 106 21.33 14.17 -6.42
#